data_AF-A0A6P9ERI1-F1
#
_entry.id   AF-A0A6P9ERI1-F1
#
_cell.length_a   1.000
_cell.length_b   1.000
_cell.length_c   1.000
_cell.angle_alpha   90.00
_cell.angle_beta   90.00
_cell.angle_gamma   90.00
#
_symmetry.space_group_name_H-M   'P 1'
#
loop_
_entity.id
_entity.type
_entity.pdbx_description
1 polymer ?
#
loop_
_entity_poly.entity_id
_entity_poly.type
_entity_poly.pdbx_seq_one_letter_code
_entity_poly.pdbx_strand_id
1 'polypeptide(L)'
;MKNGFVTGMTEDLYNQMVEKLNAMELENRTKEAVAVVFREVLGNRPGYSRGLGEMVMPETSGTQQGGENATGTSHDAQYYKAELEALRANVREILEKQAEFDKFMTYSMSQQQSLGESLRETWGAV
;
A
#
# COMPACT_ATOMS: atom_id res chain seq x y z
N MET A 1 11.35 -3.17 35.57
CA MET A 1 10.52 -4.34 35.19
C MET A 1 9.61 -3.88 34.06
N LYS A 2 9.75 -4.46 32.87
CA LYS A 2 9.00 -4.05 31.66
C LYS A 2 8.07 -5.19 31.27
N ASN A 3 7.19 -5.58 32.19
CA ASN A 3 6.24 -6.69 32.04
C ASN A 3 4.79 -6.19 32.25
N GLY A 4 4.48 -5.00 31.73
CA GLY A 4 3.16 -4.41 31.82
C GLY A 4 2.56 -4.22 30.44
N PHE A 5 1.24 -4.13 30.38
CA PHE A 5 0.53 -3.74 29.17
C PHE A 5 0.99 -2.35 28.71
N VAL A 6 0.99 -2.13 27.39
CA VAL A 6 1.43 -0.87 26.79
C VAL A 6 0.51 0.30 27.19
N THR A 7 -0.77 0.01 27.46
CA THR A 7 -1.77 0.97 27.93
C THR A 7 -2.69 0.31 28.97
N GLY A 8 -3.22 1.09 29.92
CA GLY A 8 -4.18 0.60 30.91
C GLY A 8 -5.46 0.04 30.27
N MET A 9 -5.91 0.62 29.16
CA MET A 9 -7.04 0.07 28.38
C MET A 9 -6.77 -1.36 27.88
N THR A 10 -5.53 -1.67 27.49
CA THR A 10 -5.18 -3.04 27.03
C THR A 10 -5.19 -4.01 28.21
N GLU A 11 -4.77 -3.56 29.39
CA GLU A 11 -4.82 -4.33 30.63
C GLU A 11 -6.26 -4.62 31.05
N ASP A 12 -7.13 -3.60 31.03
CA ASP A 12 -8.53 -3.74 31.39
C ASP A 12 -9.27 -4.73 30.47
N LEU A 13 -9.02 -4.63 29.16
CA LEU A 13 -9.59 -5.56 28.18
C LEU A 13 -9.08 -7.00 28.39
N TYR A 14 -7.79 -7.17 28.67
CA TYR A 14 -7.23 -8.48 29.00
C TYR A 14 -7.88 -9.07 30.26
N ASN A 15 -8.00 -8.28 31.31
CA ASN A 15 -8.60 -8.70 32.57
C ASN A 15 -10.06 -9.13 32.38
N GLN A 16 -10.84 -8.37 31.59
CA GLN A 16 -12.22 -8.72 31.25
C GLN A 16 -12.32 -10.04 30.47
N MET A 17 -11.41 -10.30 29.53
CA MET A 17 -11.37 -11.58 28.80
C MET A 17 -11.07 -12.75 29.73
N VAL A 18 -10.10 -12.58 30.64
CA VAL A 18 -9.73 -13.60 31.62
C VAL A 18 -10.88 -13.89 32.59
N GLU A 19 -11.58 -12.86 33.06
CA GLU A 19 -12.73 -13.01 33.95
C GLU A 19 -13.85 -13.82 33.29
N LYS A 20 -14.20 -13.49 32.04
CA LYS A 20 -15.23 -14.22 31.27
C LYS A 20 -14.84 -15.66 30.97
N LEU A 21 -13.58 -15.92 30.64
CA LEU A 21 -13.08 -17.29 30.45
C LEU A 21 -13.09 -18.07 31.76
N ASN A 22 -12.77 -17.41 32.88
CA ASN A 22 -12.77 -18.05 34.19
C ASN A 22 -14.18 -18.40 34.69
N ALA A 23 -15.19 -17.62 34.29
CA ALA A 23 -16.59 -17.94 34.52
C ALA A 23 -17.09 -19.16 33.72
N MET A 24 -16.37 -19.57 32.66
CA MET A 24 -16.68 -20.78 31.90
C MET A 24 -16.02 -22.02 32.50
N GLU A 25 -16.75 -23.13 32.50
CA GLU A 25 -16.21 -24.45 32.84
C GLU A 25 -15.06 -24.82 31.91
N LEU A 26 -14.03 -25.47 32.45
CA LEU A 26 -12.81 -25.84 31.72
C LEU A 26 -13.09 -26.66 30.45
N GLU A 27 -14.08 -27.53 30.48
CA GLU A 27 -14.50 -28.37 29.34
C GLU A 27 -15.11 -27.55 28.19
N ASN A 28 -15.67 -26.39 28.51
CA ASN A 28 -16.33 -25.49 27.55
C ASN A 28 -15.40 -24.40 27.01
N ARG A 29 -14.14 -24.31 27.48
CA ARG A 29 -13.11 -23.38 26.98
C ARG A 29 -12.51 -23.84 25.65
N THR A 30 -13.37 -24.16 24.70
CA THR A 30 -13.00 -24.48 23.32
C THR A 30 -12.48 -23.23 22.60
N LYS A 31 -11.77 -23.42 21.48
CA LYS A 31 -11.24 -22.29 20.69
C LYS A 31 -12.36 -21.38 20.18
N GLU A 32 -13.52 -21.97 19.91
CA GLU A 32 -14.74 -21.34 19.45
C GLU A 32 -15.34 -20.48 20.56
N ALA A 33 -15.45 -21.01 21.79
CA ALA A 33 -15.92 -20.25 22.94
C ALA A 33 -14.98 -19.08 23.29
N VAL A 34 -13.67 -19.32 23.21
CA VAL A 34 -12.65 -18.27 23.37
C VAL A 34 -12.84 -17.17 22.32
N ALA A 35 -13.07 -17.52 21.06
CA ALA A 35 -13.32 -16.55 19.99
C ALA A 35 -14.60 -15.72 20.23
N VAL A 36 -15.63 -16.30 20.86
CA VAL A 36 -16.84 -15.57 21.28
C VAL A 36 -16.50 -14.55 22.36
N VAL A 37 -15.75 -14.94 23.39
CA VAL A 37 -15.31 -14.01 24.45
C VAL A 37 -14.47 -12.86 23.87
N PHE A 38 -13.53 -13.16 22.96
CA PHE A 38 -12.75 -12.14 22.27
C PHE A 38 -13.65 -11.14 21.53
N ARG A 39 -14.66 -11.63 20.81
CA ARG A 39 -15.60 -10.78 20.07
C ARG A 39 -16.51 -9.97 21.00
N GLU A 40 -16.88 -10.52 22.15
CA GLU A 40 -17.71 -9.82 23.13
C GLU A 40 -16.95 -8.66 23.80
N VAL A 41 -15.69 -8.90 24.20
CA VAL A 41 -14.87 -7.89 24.91
C VAL A 41 -14.30 -6.85 23.96
N LEU A 42 -13.80 -7.26 22.78
CA LEU A 42 -13.17 -6.35 21.81
C LEU A 42 -14.16 -5.80 20.77
N GLY A 43 -15.40 -6.30 20.76
CA GLY A 43 -16.41 -6.01 19.75
C GLY A 43 -16.17 -6.71 18.40
N ASN A 44 -17.10 -6.52 17.46
CA ASN A 44 -16.85 -6.81 16.04
C ASN A 44 -15.92 -5.70 15.49
N ARG A 45 -14.61 -5.84 15.67
CA ARG A 45 -13.65 -5.03 14.90
C ARG A 45 -13.53 -5.65 13.49
N PRO A 46 -13.99 -4.98 12.41
CA PRO A 46 -13.89 -5.51 11.06
C PRO A 46 -12.44 -5.58 10.51
N GLY A 47 -11.43 -5.16 11.27
CA GLY A 47 -10.10 -4.82 10.74
C GLY A 47 -8.93 -5.70 11.18
N TYR A 48 -9.16 -6.81 11.88
CA TYR A 48 -8.09 -7.77 12.16
C TYR A 48 -8.38 -9.10 11.48
N SER A 49 -8.48 -9.08 10.16
CA SER A 49 -8.36 -10.29 9.34
C SER A 49 -6.99 -10.91 9.64
N ARG A 50 -7.04 -12.14 10.13
CA ARG A 50 -5.88 -12.93 10.51
C ARG A 50 -5.08 -13.26 9.25
N GLY A 51 -4.03 -12.49 9.01
CA GLY A 51 -3.10 -12.65 7.90
C GLY A 51 -3.51 -11.86 6.66
N LEU A 52 -2.48 -11.30 6.00
CA LEU A 52 -2.48 -10.55 4.74
C LEU A 52 -2.46 -9.03 4.93
N GLY A 53 -1.38 -8.43 4.40
CA GLY A 53 -1.05 -7.00 4.43
C GLY A 53 -1.92 -6.17 3.50
N GLU A 54 -3.23 -6.27 3.65
CA GLU A 54 -4.18 -5.33 3.06
C GLU A 54 -4.91 -4.62 4.20
N MET A 55 -4.53 -3.37 4.42
CA MET A 55 -5.09 -2.50 5.44
C MET A 55 -6.53 -2.16 5.05
N VAL A 56 -7.51 -2.88 5.60
CA VAL A 56 -8.93 -2.55 5.44
C VAL A 56 -9.27 -1.42 6.42
N MET A 57 -9.53 -0.23 5.87
CA MET A 57 -10.12 0.88 6.61
C MET A 57 -11.49 0.45 7.15
N PRO A 58 -11.73 0.47 8.47
CA PRO A 58 -13.07 0.24 8.98
C PRO A 58 -13.99 1.36 8.50
N GLU A 59 -15.10 0.99 7.86
CA GLU A 59 -16.21 1.89 7.53
C GLU A 59 -16.61 2.66 8.80
N THR A 60 -16.41 3.97 8.81
CA THR A 60 -16.81 4.82 9.94
C THR A 60 -18.32 4.96 9.91
N SER A 61 -19.02 4.07 10.61
CA SER A 61 -20.40 4.31 11.02
C SER A 61 -20.42 5.65 11.77
N GLY A 62 -21.10 6.62 11.17
CA GLY A 62 -21.00 8.04 11.52
C GLY A 62 -21.04 8.32 13.02
N THR A 63 -19.92 8.72 13.57
CA THR A 63 -19.87 9.63 14.72
C THR A 63 -18.53 10.34 14.68
N GLN A 64 -18.58 11.65 14.44
CA GLN A 64 -17.47 12.55 14.68
C GLN A 64 -17.10 12.47 16.17
N GLN A 65 -16.04 11.76 16.50
CA GLN A 65 -15.26 12.03 17.69
C GLN A 65 -13.81 12.20 17.26
N GLY A 66 -13.34 13.44 17.41
CA GLY A 66 -11.98 13.84 17.12
C GLY A 66 -11.00 13.05 18.00
N GLY A 67 -10.10 12.34 17.34
CA GLY A 67 -8.81 11.96 17.90
C GLY A 67 -7.74 12.66 17.07
N GLU A 68 -6.77 13.26 17.74
CA GLU A 68 -5.66 14.07 17.21
C GLU A 68 -4.74 13.34 16.19
N ASN A 69 -5.13 12.15 15.73
CA ASN A 69 -4.42 11.31 14.77
C ASN A 69 -4.96 11.42 13.32
N ALA A 70 -6.12 12.06 13.11
CA ALA A 70 -6.70 12.22 11.77
C ALA A 70 -5.91 13.18 10.87
N THR A 71 -5.10 14.07 11.47
CA THR A 71 -4.27 15.05 10.74
C THR A 71 -3.01 14.41 10.15
N GLY A 72 -2.38 13.47 10.86
CA GLY A 72 -1.18 12.75 10.40
C GLY A 72 -1.46 11.86 9.20
N THR A 73 -2.51 11.04 9.26
CA THR A 73 -2.89 10.15 8.15
C THR A 73 -3.31 10.93 6.89
N SER A 74 -3.95 12.10 7.07
CA SER A 74 -4.28 13.00 5.95
C SER A 74 -3.03 13.63 5.32
N HIS A 75 -2.07 14.06 6.14
CA HIS A 75 -0.82 14.65 5.67
C HIS A 75 0.02 13.62 4.90
N ASP A 76 0.15 12.40 5.41
CA ASP A 76 0.90 11.33 4.75
C ASP A 76 0.24 10.92 3.43
N ALA A 77 -1.09 10.82 3.40
CA ALA A 77 -1.82 10.53 2.16
C ALA A 77 -1.64 11.64 1.10
N GLN A 78 -1.63 12.91 1.51
CA GLN A 78 -1.37 14.04 0.61
C GLN A 78 0.08 14.04 0.11
N TYR A 79 1.04 13.73 0.98
CA TYR A 79 2.44 13.61 0.63
C TYR A 79 2.67 12.53 -0.44
N TYR A 80 2.15 11.31 -0.22
CA TYR A 80 2.29 10.22 -1.20
C TYR A 80 1.55 10.52 -2.51
N LYS A 81 0.42 11.24 -2.46
CA LYS A 81 -0.26 11.68 -3.67
C LYS A 81 0.60 12.63 -4.50
N ALA A 82 1.24 13.61 -3.86
CA ALA A 82 2.12 14.56 -4.54
C ALA A 82 3.35 13.86 -5.14
N GLU A 83 3.94 12.91 -4.40
CA GLU A 83 5.08 12.11 -4.88
C GLU A 83 4.70 11.26 -6.11
N LEU A 84 3.51 10.64 -6.10
CA LEU A 84 2.99 9.89 -7.24
C LEU A 84 2.71 10.77 -8.47
N GLU A 85 2.18 11.98 -8.26
CA GLU A 85 1.98 12.94 -9.36
C GLU A 85 3.31 13.39 -9.96
N ALA A 86 4.33 13.66 -9.14
CA ALA A 86 5.68 13.98 -9.59
C ALA A 86 6.31 12.82 -10.37
N LEU A 87 6.17 11.58 -9.87
CA LEU A 87 6.67 10.39 -10.57
C LEU A 87 6.00 10.21 -11.94
N ARG A 88 4.69 10.41 -12.04
CA ARG A 88 3.95 10.36 -13.31
C ARG A 88 4.44 11.42 -14.31
N ALA A 89 4.76 12.62 -13.83
CA ALA A 89 5.33 13.68 -14.68
C ALA A 89 6.71 13.28 -15.20
N ASN A 90 7.59 12.76 -14.33
CA ASN A 90 8.93 12.32 -14.72
C ASN A 90 8.88 11.17 -15.75
N VAL A 91 7.99 10.19 -15.57
CA VAL A 91 7.81 9.11 -16.55
C VAL A 91 7.39 9.64 -17.91
N ARG A 92 6.47 10.63 -17.94
CA ARG A 92 6.06 11.26 -19.21
C ARG A 92 7.24 11.93 -19.91
N GLU A 93 8.05 12.68 -19.18
CA GLU A 93 9.24 13.35 -19.72
C GLU A 93 10.25 12.33 -20.28
N ILE A 94 10.47 11.21 -19.58
CA ILE A 94 11.35 10.14 -20.05
C ILE A 94 10.85 9.55 -21.36
N LEU A 95 9.53 9.28 -21.47
CA LEU A 95 8.94 8.75 -22.69
C LEU A 95 9.06 9.72 -23.87
N GLU A 96 8.93 11.03 -23.64
CA GLU A 96 9.13 12.05 -24.68
C GLU A 96 10.58 12.07 -25.16
N LYS A 97 11.56 12.07 -24.25
CA LYS A 97 12.99 12.00 -24.60
C LYS A 97 13.34 10.73 -25.36
N GLN A 98 12.74 9.59 -24.99
CA GLN A 98 12.92 8.35 -25.73
C GLN A 98 12.37 8.44 -27.15
N ALA A 99 11.17 9.02 -27.33
CA ALA A 99 10.60 9.22 -28.66
C ALA A 99 11.46 10.16 -29.54
N GLU A 100 12.07 11.19 -28.97
CA GLU A 100 13.01 12.06 -29.68
C GLU A 100 14.29 11.33 -30.07
N PHE A 101 14.85 10.54 -29.15
CA PHE A 101 16.03 9.72 -29.43
C PHE A 101 15.78 8.69 -30.53
N ASP A 102 14.63 8.01 -30.51
CA ASP A 102 14.25 7.04 -31.53
C ASP A 102 14.10 7.69 -32.91
N LYS A 103 13.51 8.90 -32.98
CA LYS A 103 13.45 9.69 -34.22
C LYS A 103 14.84 10.04 -34.74
N PHE A 104 15.73 10.49 -33.84
CA PHE A 104 17.11 10.81 -34.20
C PHE A 104 17.85 9.59 -34.75
N MET A 105 17.75 8.45 -34.07
CA MET A 105 18.38 7.21 -34.50
C MET A 105 17.84 6.74 -35.86
N THR A 106 16.52 6.78 -36.04
CA THR A 106 15.87 6.42 -37.31
C THR A 106 16.39 7.30 -38.47
N TYR A 107 16.45 8.62 -38.25
CA TYR A 107 16.98 9.56 -39.25
C TYR A 107 18.46 9.31 -39.56
N SER A 108 19.28 9.06 -38.53
CA SER A 108 20.70 8.77 -38.70
C SER A 108 20.92 7.49 -39.51
N MET A 109 20.18 6.43 -39.20
CA MET A 109 20.25 5.16 -39.94
C MET A 109 19.79 5.32 -41.39
N SER A 110 18.72 6.09 -41.66
CA SER A 110 18.28 6.35 -43.04
C SER A 110 19.31 7.14 -43.85
N GLN A 111 19.99 8.10 -43.22
CA GLN A 111 21.06 8.85 -43.89
C GLN A 111 22.26 7.96 -44.23
N GLN A 112 22.65 7.06 -43.33
CA GLN A 112 23.73 6.10 -43.59
C GLN A 112 23.37 5.12 -44.71
N GLN A 113 22.12 4.65 -44.76
CA GLN A 113 21.63 3.78 -45.84
C GLN A 113 21.61 4.52 -47.18
N SER A 114 21.09 5.75 -47.23
CA SER A 114 21.09 6.61 -48.43
C SER A 114 22.50 6.87 -48.97
N LEU A 115 23.46 7.16 -48.08
CA LEU A 115 24.88 7.31 -48.45
C LEU A 115 25.47 6.01 -49.02
N GLY A 116 25.14 4.86 -48.42
CA GLY A 116 25.57 3.54 -48.90
C GLY A 116 24.96 3.17 -50.25
N GLU A 117 23.69 3.49 -50.47
CA GLU A 117 22.98 3.27 -51.73
C GLU A 117 23.52 4.17 -52.84
N SER A 118 23.74 5.46 -52.56
CA SER A 118 24.36 6.40 -53.52
C SER A 118 25.76 5.96 -53.94
N LEU A 119 26.58 5.46 -53.01
CA LEU A 119 27.89 4.90 -53.34
C LEU A 119 27.75 3.64 -54.22
N ARG A 120 26.80 2.76 -53.92
CA ARG A 120 26.57 1.54 -54.72
C ARG A 120 26.08 1.86 -56.14
N GLU A 121 25.23 2.87 -56.30
CA GLU A 121 24.73 3.30 -57.62
C GLU A 121 25.83 3.96 -58.46
N THR A 122 26.71 4.75 -57.85
CA THR A 122 27.80 5.43 -58.56
C THR A 122 28.92 4.48 -59.02
N TRP A 123 29.20 3.41 -58.28
CA TRP A 123 30.22 2.42 -58.64
C TRP A 123 29.67 1.16 -59.35
N GLY A 124 28.35 0.95 -59.34
CA GLY A 124 27.69 -0.15 -60.04
C GLY A 124 27.19 0.17 -61.46
N ALA A 125 27.35 1.42 -61.92
CA ALA A 125 26.94 1.89 -63.24
C ALA A 125 28.09 2.00 -64.26
N VAL A 126 29.26 1.42 -63.95
CA VAL A 126 30.42 1.28 -64.85
C VAL A 126 30.57 -0.19 -65.26
#